data_AF-A0A3A6NMP2-F1
#
_entry.id   AF-A0A3A6NMP2-F1
#
_cell.length_a   1.000
_cell.length_b   1.000
_cell.length_c   1.000
_cell.angle_alpha   90.00
_cell.angle_beta   90.00
_cell.angle_gamma   90.00
#
_symmetry.space_group_name_H-M   'P 1'
#
loop_
_entity.id
_entity.type
_entity.pdbx_description
1 polymer ?
#
loop_
_entity_poly.entity_id
_entity_poly.type
_entity_poly.pdbx_seq_one_letter_code
_entity_poly.pdbx_strand_id
1 'polypeptide(L)' 'MFGKLGWMEVALIIGIILIIFGPGKLPGLSRAVGEMIRNYKHAVTGKDEAQTKEAKKTKEK' A
#
# COMPACT_ATOMS: atom_id res chain seq x y z
N MET A 1 -14.16 -23.40 -19.84
CA MET A 1 -15.17 -22.57 -19.15
C MET A 1 -14.70 -22.00 -17.80
N PHE A 2 -13.39 -21.82 -17.55
CA PHE A 2 -12.85 -21.18 -16.32
C PHE A 2 -11.41 -20.67 -16.56
N GLY A 3 -11.21 -19.98 -17.69
CA GLY A 3 -9.87 -19.63 -18.16
C GLY A 3 -9.60 -18.15 -18.01
N LYS A 4 -9.17 -17.74 -16.80
CA LYS A 4 -8.86 -16.38 -16.32
C LYS A 4 -10.05 -15.79 -15.57
N LEU A 5 -9.90 -15.69 -14.24
CA LEU A 5 -10.60 -14.68 -13.44
C LEU A 5 -10.55 -13.37 -14.24
N GLY A 6 -11.68 -13.00 -14.82
CA GLY A 6 -11.84 -11.79 -15.57
C GLY A 6 -11.67 -10.60 -14.64
N TRP A 7 -11.35 -9.46 -15.22
CA TRP A 7 -11.24 -8.21 -14.49
C TRP A 7 -12.50 -7.92 -13.65
N MET A 8 -13.66 -8.37 -14.14
CA MET A 8 -14.95 -8.25 -13.45
C MET A 8 -15.00 -9.02 -12.13
N GLU A 9 -14.54 -10.27 -12.08
CA GLU A 9 -14.56 -11.07 -10.87
C GLU A 9 -13.56 -10.56 -9.83
N VAL A 10 -12.37 -10.14 -10.27
CA VAL A 10 -11.37 -9.51 -9.40
C VAL A 10 -11.91 -8.21 -8.79
N ALA A 11 -12.56 -7.37 -9.58
CA ALA A 11 -13.18 -6.14 -9.10
C ALA A 11 -14.29 -6.42 -8.07
N LEU A 12 -15.07 -7.48 -8.28
CA LEU A 12 -16.15 -7.87 -7.37
C LEU A 12 -15.61 -8.37 -6.02
N ILE A 13 -14.54 -9.17 -6.03
CA ILE A 13 -13.83 -9.62 -4.81
C ILE A 13 -13.25 -8.42 -4.06
N ILE A 14 -12.56 -7.52 -4.76
CA ILE A 14 -12.02 -6.29 -4.16
C ILE A 14 -13.15 -5.45 -3.57
N GLY A 15 -14.30 -5.35 -4.25
CA GLY A 15 -15.49 -4.66 -3.75
C GLY A 15 -15.99 -5.22 -2.42
N ILE A 16 -16.05 -6.54 -2.26
CA ILE A 16 -16.48 -7.18 -1.00
C ILE A 16 -15.49 -6.89 0.12
N ILE A 17 -14.19 -7.02 -0.15
CA ILE A 17 -13.12 -6.69 0.81
C ILE A 17 -13.22 -5.22 1.23
N LEU A 18 -13.48 -4.32 0.27
CA LEU A 18 -13.66 -2.90 0.51
C LEU A 18 -14.89 -2.57 1.35
N ILE A 19 -15.96 -3.36 1.30
CA ILE A 19 -17.13 -3.17 2.16
C ILE A 19 -16.79 -3.54 3.62
N ILE A 20 -16.04 -4.64 3.82
CA ILE A 20 -15.67 -5.10 5.17
C ILE A 20 -14.63 -4.18 5.81
N PHE A 21 -13.58 -3.82 5.07
CA PHE A 21 -12.48 -3.02 5.59
C PHE A 21 -12.70 -1.51 5.41
N GLY A 22 -13.48 -1.09 4.42
CA GLY A 22 -13.64 0.30 4.03
C GLY A 22 -12.52 0.81 3.10
N PRO A 23 -12.84 1.63 2.08
CA PRO A 23 -11.85 2.17 1.14
C PRO A 23 -10.84 3.11 1.79
N GLY A 24 -11.17 3.70 2.95
CA GLY A 24 -10.24 4.57 3.69
C GLY A 24 -9.10 3.83 4.39
N LYS A 25 -9.22 2.51 4.62
CA LYS A 25 -8.19 1.71 5.31
C LYS A 25 -7.10 1.21 4.37
N LEU A 26 -7.40 0.98 3.08
CA LEU A 26 -6.42 0.51 2.10
C LEU A 26 -5.22 1.47 1.91
N PRO A 27 -5.40 2.80 1.78
CA PRO A 27 -4.29 3.74 1.63
C PRO A 27 -3.39 3.81 2.86
N GLY A 28 -3.95 3.64 4.06
CA GLY A 28 -3.18 3.62 5.30
C GLY A 28 -2.33 2.36 5.41
N LEU A 29 -2.93 1.20 5.13
CA LEU A 29 -2.24 -0.09 5.14
C LEU A 29 -1.13 -0.13 4.09
N SER A 30 -1.38 0.33 2.87
CA SER A 30 -0.39 0.34 1.80
C SER A 30 0.77 1.30 2.08
N ARG A 31 0.52 2.47 2.68
CA ARG A 31 1.57 3.37 3.14
C ARG A 31 2.45 2.72 4.21
N ALA A 32 1.85 2.07 5.21
CA ALA A 32 2.60 1.40 6.27
C ALA A 32 3.43 0.22 5.72
N VAL A 33 2.85 -0.60 4.84
CA VAL A 33 3.57 -1.70 4.16
C VAL A 33 4.67 -1.14 3.25
N GLY A 34 4.42 -0.05 2.54
CA GLY A 34 5.40 0.62 1.68
C GLY A 34 6.59 1.18 2.46
N GLU A 35 6.34 1.82 3.60
CA GLU A 35 7.38 2.28 4.52
C GLU A 35 8.18 1.09 5.08
N MET A 36 7.52 0.00 5.46
CA MET A 36 8.20 -1.22 5.91
C MET A 36 9.10 -1.81 4.81
N ILE A 37 8.61 -1.95 3.59
CA ILE A 37 9.39 -2.48 2.45
C ILE A 37 10.55 -1.54 2.12
N ARG A 38 10.33 -0.22 2.18
CA ARG A 38 11.37 0.78 1.94
C ARG A 38 12.47 0.62 2.98
N ASN A 39 12.13 0.64 4.27
CA ASN A 39 13.09 0.49 5.36
C ASN A 39 13.79 -0.88 5.33
N TYR A 40 13.07 -1.96 4.99
CA TYR A 40 13.65 -3.28 4.78
C TYR A 40 14.69 -3.29 3.65
N LYS A 41 14.36 -2.68 2.50
CA LYS A 41 15.29 -2.55 1.37
C LYS A 41 16.52 -1.73 1.75
N HIS A 42 16.36 -0.64 2.52
CA HIS A 42 17.46 0.17 3.01
C HIS A 42 18.40 -0.63 3.93
N ALA A 43 17.82 -1.36 4.89
CA ALA A 43 18.58 -2.19 5.83
C ALA A 43 19.35 -3.33 5.12
N VAL A 44 18.74 -3.96 4.11
CA VAL A 44 19.37 -5.08 3.38
C VAL A 44 20.44 -4.61 2.39
N THR A 45 20.30 -3.41 1.80
CA THR A 45 21.24 -2.94 0.77
C THR A 45 22.44 -2.17 1.33
N GLY A 46 22.52 -1.93 2.65
CA GLY A 46 23.65 -1.26 3.31
C GLY A 46 23.90 0.18 2.86
N LYS A 47 22.96 0.84 2.17
CA LYS A 47 23.05 2.27 1.85
C LYS A 47 22.56 3.08 3.04
N ASP A 48 23.47 3.32 3.98
CA ASP A 48 23.35 4.38 4.99
C ASP A 48 23.48 5.74 4.31
N GLU A 49 22.38 6.27 3.76
CA GLU A 49 22.32 7.69 3.40
C GLU A 49 20.97 8.30 3.79
N ALA A 50 21.03 9.02 4.92
CA ALA A 50 20.17 10.12 5.35
C ALA A 50 19.00 10.48 4.43
N GLN A 51 17.83 9.86 4.65
CA GLN A 51 16.57 10.39 4.10
C GLN A 51 15.38 10.08 5.01
N THR A 52 15.42 10.59 6.24
CA THR A 52 14.23 10.73 7.10
C THR A 52 13.88 12.22 7.23
N LYS A 53 13.49 12.86 6.12
CA LYS A 53 12.83 14.18 6.15
C LYS A 53 11.98 14.36 4.90
N GLU A 54 10.82 13.71 4.80
CA GLU A 54 9.75 14.10 3.86
C GLU A 54 8.52 13.20 4.01
N ALA A 55 7.77 13.36 5.11
CA ALA A 55 6.39 12.82 5.20
C ALA A 55 5.49 13.63 6.16
N LYS A 56 5.83 14.90 6.45
CA LYS A 56 5.06 15.75 7.38
C LYS A 56 4.76 17.18 6.87
N LYS A 57 4.60 17.36 5.56
CA LYS A 57 3.93 18.55 4.99
C LYS A 57 2.95 18.12 3.91
N THR A 58 1.74 17.74 4.29
CA THR A 58 0.48 17.84 3.51
C THR A 58 -0.63 17.33 4.41
N LYS A 59 -0.90 18.11 5.47
CA LYS A 59 -2.13 18.09 6.26
C LYS A 59 -2.24 19.45 6.98
N GLU A 60 -2.00 20.53 6.23
CA GLU A 60 -2.40 21.88 6.63
C GLU A 60 -2.47 22.75 5.36
N LYS A 61 -3.63 22.68 4.70
CA LYS A 61 -4.44 23.83 4.30
C LYS A 61 -5.84 23.34 3.96
#